data_AF-D4JX48-F1
#
_entry.id   AF-D4JX48-F1
#
_cell.length_a   1.000
_cell.length_b   1.000
_cell.length_c   1.000
_cell.angle_alpha   90.00
_cell.angle_beta   90.00
_cell.angle_gamma   90.00
#
_symmetry.space_group_name_H-M   'P 1'
#
loop_
_entity.id
_entity.type
_entity.pdbx_description
1 polymer ?
#
loop_
_entity_poly.entity_id
_entity_poly.type
_entity_poly.pdbx_seq_one_letter_code
_entity_poly.pdbx_strand_id
1 'polypeptide(L)'
;MLVVIGLYCIIYGAGELRLFIREAAPNKAKGIIRRRIRFSLPQVITTFIPLKTLRSYTERLDSREIDIEKLQNEERYEKSAGTPDIHVLIHVSADGVGSIGHCDIVLNGTVISYGNYDKASERLFGGIGDGVLFKADFDKYINFCVYHDLQMVFDFGIKLSEKQLAKVRKGIAKLERNITRWKPPYQLATENSPIADIADFDDYCSSLWNGTHAHFYKFKSGRFKTYFVMSTNCVFLADYILSKAGTDIVKTAGIITPGDYYDYMQSEYALPGGIVITRDIYSKYNVSPAET
;
A
#
# COMPACT_ATOMS: atom_id res chain seq x y z
N MET A 1 2.09 21.06 27.16
CA MET A 1 2.37 20.68 25.76
C MET A 1 3.83 20.26 25.56
N LEU A 2 4.81 21.12 25.87
CA LEU A 2 6.25 20.79 25.71
C LEU A 2 6.72 19.55 26.49
N VAL A 3 6.24 19.35 27.72
CA VAL A 3 6.57 18.15 28.53
C VAL A 3 6.09 16.86 27.86
N VAL A 4 4.89 16.87 27.26
CA VAL A 4 4.33 15.70 26.55
C VAL A 4 5.12 15.39 25.29
N ILE A 5 5.50 16.43 24.53
CA ILE A 5 6.36 16.29 23.35
C ILE A 5 7.74 15.76 23.75
N GLY A 6 8.33 16.29 24.81
CA GLY A 6 9.62 15.82 25.34
C GLY A 6 9.58 14.35 25.77
N LEU A 7 8.54 13.94 26.49
CA LEU A 7 8.34 12.53 26.88
C LEU A 7 8.19 11.63 25.65
N TYR A 8 7.43 12.07 24.65
CA TYR A 8 7.25 11.34 23.39
C TYR A 8 8.60 11.14 22.67
N CYS A 9 9.40 12.19 22.53
CA CYS A 9 10.73 12.11 21.90
C CYS A 9 11.67 11.16 22.65
N ILE A 10 11.63 11.17 24.00
CA ILE A 10 12.44 10.25 24.82
C ILE A 10 12.01 8.80 24.59
N ILE A 11 10.70 8.51 24.59
CA ILE A 11 10.17 7.16 24.36
C ILE A 11 10.50 6.68 22.94
N TYR A 12 10.30 7.54 21.94
CA TYR A 12 10.62 7.24 20.54
C TYR A 12 12.12 6.96 20.37
N GLY A 13 12.98 7.86 20.87
CA GLY A 13 14.43 7.70 20.81
C GLY A 13 14.93 6.46 21.55
N ALA A 14 14.35 6.11 22.70
CA ALA A 14 14.66 4.87 23.41
C ALA A 14 14.24 3.62 22.62
N GLY A 15 13.13 3.69 21.87
CA GLY A 15 12.69 2.64 20.96
C GLY A 15 13.68 2.38 19.83
N GLU A 16 14.13 3.44 19.16
CA GLU A 16 15.12 3.37 18.07
C GLU A 16 16.49 2.90 18.58
N LEU A 17 16.94 3.41 19.74
CA LEU A 17 18.19 2.97 20.36
C LEU A 17 18.15 1.48 20.73
N ARG A 18 17.01 0.98 21.23
CA ARG A 18 16.81 -0.45 21.50
C ARG A 18 16.91 -1.30 20.24
N LEU A 19 16.36 -0.84 19.12
CA LEU A 19 16.47 -1.52 17.82
C LEU A 19 17.94 -1.59 17.38
N PHE A 20 18.66 -0.47 17.47
CA PHE A 20 20.09 -0.40 17.15
C PHE A 20 20.94 -1.37 18.00
N ILE A 21 20.79 -1.34 19.32
CA ILE A 21 21.55 -2.23 20.23
C ILE A 21 21.28 -3.71 19.93
N ARG A 22 20.02 -4.06 19.63
CA ARG A 22 19.63 -5.43 19.30
C ARG A 22 20.23 -5.91 17.98
N GLU A 23 20.37 -5.03 16.99
CA GLU A 23 20.98 -5.34 15.69
C GLU A 23 22.51 -5.44 15.79
N ALA A 24 23.14 -4.59 16.62
CA ALA A 24 24.56 -4.66 16.91
C ALA A 24 24.96 -5.94 17.69
N ALA A 25 24.00 -6.60 18.35
CA ALA A 25 24.23 -7.86 19.03
C ALA A 25 24.29 -9.04 18.03
N PRO A 26 25.33 -9.89 18.06
CA PRO A 26 25.50 -10.99 17.12
C PRO A 26 24.42 -12.05 17.32
N ASN A 27 23.39 -12.07 16.46
CA ASN A 27 22.31 -13.05 16.54
C ASN A 27 22.47 -14.20 15.53
N LYS A 28 22.64 -15.42 16.05
CA LYS A 28 22.76 -16.69 15.32
C LYS A 28 21.43 -17.30 14.82
N ALA A 29 20.28 -16.65 15.00
CA ALA A 29 18.97 -17.22 14.68
C ALA A 29 18.38 -16.63 13.39
N LYS A 30 18.86 -17.12 12.24
CA LYS A 30 18.20 -16.90 10.94
C LYS A 30 16.85 -17.64 10.93
N GLY A 31 15.74 -16.95 10.64
CA GLY A 31 14.48 -17.59 10.26
C GLY A 31 13.26 -17.42 11.17
N ILE A 32 13.33 -16.65 12.27
CA ILE A 32 12.14 -16.31 13.07
C ILE A 32 11.97 -14.80 13.09
N ILE A 33 10.90 -14.28 12.46
CA ILE A 33 10.45 -12.89 12.64
C ILE A 33 10.07 -12.71 14.11
N ARG A 34 11.03 -12.30 14.94
CA ARG A 34 10.79 -11.96 16.34
C ARG A 34 10.19 -10.56 16.40
N ARG A 35 8.92 -10.49 16.83
CA ARG A 35 8.16 -9.26 17.16
C ARG A 35 9.08 -8.10 17.53
N ARG A 36 9.08 -7.04 16.73
CA ARG A 36 9.77 -5.77 16.99
C ARG A 36 8.71 -4.77 17.46
N ILE A 37 8.74 -4.38 18.73
CA ILE A 37 7.84 -3.35 19.25
C ILE A 37 8.44 -2.00 18.82
N ARG A 38 7.76 -1.28 17.93
CA ARG A 38 8.14 0.06 17.47
C ARG A 38 7.07 1.06 17.87
N PHE A 39 7.48 2.26 18.25
CA PHE A 39 6.57 3.38 18.50
C PHE A 39 6.42 4.15 17.19
N SER A 40 5.19 4.29 16.69
CA SER A 40 4.93 5.06 15.47
C SER A 40 5.11 6.54 15.73
N LEU A 41 5.54 7.27 14.69
CA LEU A 41 5.56 8.73 14.64
C LEU A 41 4.15 9.32 14.93
N PRO A 42 4.05 10.60 15.32
CA PRO A 42 2.75 11.26 15.48
C PRO A 42 2.01 11.28 14.15
N GLN A 43 0.70 10.98 14.17
CA GLN A 43 -0.14 10.86 12.97
C GLN A 43 -0.14 12.10 12.07
N VAL A 44 -0.04 13.29 12.66
CA VAL A 44 0.06 14.57 11.92
C VAL A 44 1.33 14.61 11.07
N ILE A 45 2.42 13.99 11.51
CA ILE A 45 3.69 13.95 10.77
C ILE A 45 3.61 12.89 9.67
N THR A 46 3.14 11.69 9.99
CA THR A 46 3.15 10.55 9.05
C THR A 46 2.24 10.75 7.86
N THR A 47 1.10 11.41 8.06
CA THR A 47 0.16 11.75 6.97
C THR A 47 0.83 12.50 5.82
N PHE A 48 1.87 13.32 6.09
CA PHE A 48 2.55 14.12 5.05
C PHE A 48 3.85 13.49 4.52
N ILE A 49 4.33 12.38 5.09
CA ILE A 49 5.58 11.74 4.65
C ILE A 49 5.51 11.34 3.16
N PRO A 50 4.48 10.60 2.70
CA PRO A 50 4.42 10.16 1.30
C PRO A 50 4.38 11.33 0.32
N LEU A 51 3.61 12.39 0.64
CA LEU A 51 3.51 13.59 -0.19
C LEU A 51 4.83 14.36 -0.27
N LYS A 52 5.57 14.48 0.84
CA LYS A 52 6.87 15.14 0.85
C LYS A 52 7.88 14.36 0.00
N THR A 53 7.90 13.04 0.12
CA THR A 53 8.79 12.18 -0.69
C THR A 53 8.44 12.28 -2.17
N LEU A 54 7.15 12.18 -2.53
CA LEU A 54 6.67 12.37 -3.90
C LEU A 54 7.19 13.69 -4.48
N ARG A 55 6.93 14.82 -3.80
CA ARG A 55 7.34 16.15 -4.29
C ARG A 55 8.85 16.25 -4.48
N SER A 56 9.63 15.76 -3.52
CA SER A 56 11.08 15.78 -3.61
C SER A 56 11.60 14.97 -4.79
N TYR A 57 11.05 13.77 -5.03
CA TYR A 57 11.47 12.94 -6.15
C TYR A 57 11.05 13.55 -7.49
N THR A 58 9.80 14.00 -7.60
CA THR A 58 9.30 14.65 -8.82
C THR A 58 10.11 15.91 -9.14
N GLU A 59 10.44 16.75 -8.15
CA GLU A 59 11.27 17.95 -8.35
C GLU A 59 12.69 17.60 -8.85
N ARG A 60 13.33 16.59 -8.27
CA ARG A 60 14.67 16.13 -8.70
C ARG A 60 14.66 15.51 -10.10
N LEU A 61 13.59 14.79 -10.46
CA LEU A 61 13.44 14.17 -11.78
C LEU A 61 13.07 15.21 -12.86
N ASP A 62 12.13 16.13 -12.58
CA ASP A 62 11.72 17.17 -13.52
C ASP A 62 12.82 18.21 -13.75
N SER A 63 13.61 18.52 -12.72
CA SER A 63 14.79 19.41 -12.85
C SER A 63 16.00 18.73 -13.51
N ARG A 64 15.92 17.42 -13.79
CA ARG A 64 17.02 16.58 -14.31
C ARG A 64 18.27 16.57 -13.40
N GLU A 65 18.10 16.86 -12.11
CA GLU A 65 19.15 16.70 -11.10
C GLU A 65 19.57 15.22 -10.98
N ILE A 66 18.58 14.33 -11.12
CA ILE A 66 18.76 12.88 -11.11
C ILE A 66 17.91 12.25 -12.23
N ASP A 67 18.34 11.09 -12.73
CA ASP A 67 17.51 10.23 -13.58
C ASP A 67 16.84 9.12 -12.75
N ILE A 68 15.84 8.46 -13.34
CA ILE A 68 15.08 7.44 -12.62
C ILE A 68 15.93 6.21 -12.29
N GLU A 69 16.92 5.87 -13.12
CA GLU A 69 17.83 4.75 -12.88
C GLU A 69 18.69 5.01 -11.64
N LYS A 70 19.26 6.22 -11.51
CA LYS A 70 20.05 6.62 -10.36
C LYS A 70 19.19 6.75 -9.12
N LEU A 71 17.96 7.28 -9.22
CA LEU A 71 17.03 7.32 -8.08
C LEU A 71 16.67 5.90 -7.61
N GLN A 72 16.39 4.99 -8.54
CA GLN A 72 16.18 3.58 -8.23
C GLN A 72 17.42 2.96 -7.61
N ASN A 73 18.62 3.20 -8.15
CA ASN A 73 19.87 2.63 -7.64
C ASN A 73 20.28 3.19 -6.26
N GLU A 74 20.04 4.48 -6.00
CA GLU A 74 20.21 5.10 -4.66
C GLU A 74 19.35 4.40 -3.61
N GLU A 75 18.18 3.92 -4.04
CA GLU A 75 17.19 3.29 -3.18
C GLU A 75 17.21 1.75 -3.25
N ARG A 76 17.85 1.15 -4.24
CA ARG A 76 17.90 -0.31 -4.47
C ARG A 76 19.15 -0.88 -3.82
N TYR A 77 19.05 -1.08 -2.53
CA TYR A 77 19.87 -2.02 -1.76
C TYR A 77 19.24 -3.42 -1.78
N GLU A 78 19.63 -4.28 -2.74
CA GLU A 78 19.24 -5.69 -2.67
C GLU A 78 19.96 -6.37 -1.50
N LYS A 79 19.25 -6.52 -0.37
CA LYS A 79 19.81 -7.16 0.83
C LYS A 79 19.99 -8.67 0.67
N SER A 80 19.29 -9.29 -0.28
CA SER A 80 19.34 -10.73 -0.52
C SER A 80 18.99 -11.04 -1.98
N ALA A 81 19.63 -12.05 -2.57
CA ALA A 81 19.31 -12.60 -3.89
C ALA A 81 17.97 -13.36 -3.97
N GLY A 82 17.05 -13.10 -3.03
CA GLY A 82 15.76 -13.77 -2.96
C GLY A 82 14.68 -13.00 -3.71
N THR A 83 13.74 -13.71 -4.33
CA THR A 83 12.53 -13.10 -4.89
C THR A 83 11.55 -12.76 -3.76
N PRO A 84 10.94 -11.56 -3.74
CA PRO A 84 9.86 -11.24 -2.81
C PRO A 84 8.69 -12.22 -2.94
N ASP A 85 8.02 -12.52 -1.83
CA ASP A 85 6.83 -13.40 -1.82
C ASP A 85 5.52 -12.61 -1.81
N ILE A 86 5.56 -11.38 -1.32
CA ILE A 86 4.45 -10.44 -1.25
C ILE A 86 4.99 -9.02 -1.42
N HIS A 87 4.24 -8.16 -2.09
CA HIS A 87 4.59 -6.76 -2.23
C HIS A 87 3.58 -5.87 -1.51
N VAL A 88 4.05 -4.75 -0.99
CA VAL A 88 3.22 -3.68 -0.45
C VAL A 88 3.39 -2.47 -1.33
N LEU A 89 2.32 -2.06 -1.99
CA LEU A 89 2.33 -0.86 -2.81
C LEU A 89 1.81 0.30 -2.00
N ILE A 90 2.51 1.42 -2.06
CA ILE A 90 2.08 2.69 -1.50
C ILE A 90 2.14 3.71 -2.62
N HIS A 91 0.99 4.21 -3.04
CA HIS A 91 0.91 5.16 -4.13
C HIS A 91 0.32 6.46 -3.65
N VAL A 92 0.79 7.55 -4.24
CA VAL A 92 0.51 8.93 -3.82
C VAL A 92 0.26 9.77 -5.05
N SER A 93 -0.77 10.60 -5.02
CA SER A 93 -1.00 11.64 -6.01
C SER A 93 -0.54 13.01 -5.48
N ALA A 94 -0.16 13.90 -6.39
CA ALA A 94 0.20 15.27 -6.04
C ALA A 94 -1.00 16.08 -5.49
N ASP A 95 -2.22 15.71 -5.89
CA ASP A 95 -3.46 16.45 -5.64
C ASP A 95 -4.57 15.59 -5.00
N GLY A 96 -5.54 16.25 -4.37
CA GLY A 96 -6.79 15.66 -3.87
C GLY A 96 -6.65 14.73 -2.66
N VAL A 97 -7.67 13.89 -2.45
CA VAL A 97 -7.72 12.88 -1.38
C VAL A 97 -6.61 11.83 -1.51
N GLY A 98 -6.07 11.63 -2.71
CA GLY A 98 -4.95 10.73 -2.99
C GLY A 98 -3.58 11.24 -2.50
N SER A 99 -3.49 12.48 -2.02
CA SER A 99 -2.29 13.01 -1.35
C SER A 99 -2.02 12.36 0.02
N ILE A 100 -3.04 11.75 0.64
CA ILE A 100 -2.93 10.91 1.84
C ILE A 100 -2.27 9.55 1.52
N GLY A 101 -2.28 9.18 0.24
CA GLY A 101 -1.82 7.92 -0.30
C GLY A 101 -2.86 6.81 -0.24
N HIS A 102 -2.55 5.69 -0.88
CA HIS A 102 -3.31 4.44 -0.80
C HIS A 102 -2.35 3.26 -0.69
N CYS A 103 -2.83 2.16 -0.11
CA CYS A 103 -2.02 0.99 0.20
C CYS A 103 -2.64 -0.28 -0.36
N ASP A 104 -1.87 -1.02 -1.15
CA ASP A 104 -2.27 -2.29 -1.75
C ASP A 104 -1.31 -3.42 -1.40
N ILE A 105 -1.78 -4.65 -1.59
CA ILE A 105 -0.96 -5.86 -1.48
C ILE A 105 -0.88 -6.54 -2.84
N VAL A 106 0.30 -6.99 -3.25
CA VAL A 106 0.45 -7.87 -4.42
C VAL A 106 0.86 -9.25 -3.96
N LEU A 107 0.14 -10.27 -4.42
CA LEU A 107 0.50 -11.67 -4.21
C LEU A 107 0.34 -12.43 -5.53
N ASN A 108 1.40 -13.12 -5.95
CA ASN A 108 1.43 -13.88 -7.20
C ASN A 108 0.98 -13.05 -8.42
N GLY A 109 1.50 -11.83 -8.57
CA GLY A 109 1.14 -10.92 -9.68
C GLY A 109 -0.27 -10.34 -9.62
N THR A 110 -1.05 -10.63 -8.57
CA THR A 110 -2.39 -10.07 -8.38
C THR A 110 -2.36 -8.98 -7.32
N VAL A 111 -2.72 -7.76 -7.72
CA VAL A 111 -3.00 -6.65 -6.81
C VAL A 111 -4.31 -6.94 -6.08
N ILE A 112 -4.33 -6.74 -4.77
CA ILE A 112 -5.49 -6.82 -3.91
C ILE A 112 -5.60 -5.46 -3.22
N SER A 113 -6.64 -4.72 -3.60
CA SER A 113 -6.87 -3.37 -3.12
C SER A 113 -8.24 -3.27 -2.44
N TYR A 114 -8.35 -2.34 -1.49
CA TYR A 114 -9.59 -2.10 -0.77
C TYR A 114 -9.81 -0.62 -0.49
N GLY A 115 -11.00 -0.14 -0.83
CA GLY A 115 -11.35 1.26 -0.73
C GLY A 115 -12.85 1.46 -0.80
N ASN A 116 -13.23 2.74 -0.79
CA ASN A 116 -14.57 3.18 -1.08
C ASN A 116 -14.70 3.43 -2.58
N TYR A 117 -14.89 2.37 -3.36
CA TYR A 117 -14.92 2.46 -4.83
C TYR A 117 -16.34 2.48 -5.41
N ASP A 118 -17.37 2.27 -4.58
CA ASP A 118 -18.76 2.43 -5.01
C ASP A 118 -19.21 3.86 -4.73
N LYS A 119 -19.09 4.71 -5.75
CA LYS A 119 -19.45 6.14 -5.70
C LYS A 119 -20.88 6.38 -5.20
N ALA A 120 -21.83 5.48 -5.53
CA ALA A 120 -23.22 5.62 -5.10
C ALA A 120 -23.43 5.40 -3.60
N SER A 121 -22.48 4.74 -2.93
CA SER A 121 -22.50 4.47 -1.48
C SER A 121 -21.80 5.54 -0.64
N GLU A 122 -21.10 6.49 -1.30
CA GLU A 122 -20.24 7.46 -0.64
C GLU A 122 -21.00 8.43 0.26
N ARG A 123 -20.39 8.72 1.41
CA ARG A 123 -20.82 9.73 2.38
C ARG A 123 -19.59 10.44 2.91
N LEU A 124 -19.80 11.65 3.45
CA LEU A 124 -18.73 12.48 4.01
C LEU A 124 -17.55 12.66 3.03
N PHE A 125 -17.86 13.09 1.80
CA PHE A 125 -16.84 13.36 0.76
C PHE A 125 -15.93 12.14 0.49
N GLY A 126 -16.52 10.95 0.37
CA GLY A 126 -15.79 9.70 0.13
C GLY A 126 -15.16 9.07 1.38
N GLY A 127 -15.21 9.73 2.54
CA GLY A 127 -14.62 9.23 3.78
C GLY A 127 -15.30 7.98 4.36
N ILE A 128 -16.59 7.76 4.03
CA ILE A 128 -17.38 6.59 4.43
C ILE A 128 -18.15 6.04 3.22
N GLY A 129 -18.26 4.72 3.12
CA GLY A 129 -19.10 4.06 2.12
C GLY A 129 -19.03 2.54 2.22
N ASP A 130 -19.49 1.86 1.18
CA ASP A 130 -19.33 0.42 1.09
C ASP A 130 -17.86 0.06 0.90
N GLY A 131 -17.40 -0.95 1.65
CA GLY A 131 -16.09 -1.52 1.44
C GLY A 131 -16.05 -2.35 0.16
N VAL A 132 -15.27 -1.89 -0.81
CA VAL A 132 -15.08 -2.57 -2.10
C VAL A 132 -13.65 -3.08 -2.18
N LEU A 133 -13.51 -4.38 -2.42
CA LEU A 133 -12.23 -5.01 -2.75
C LEU A 133 -12.16 -5.16 -4.25
N PHE A 134 -11.03 -4.78 -4.86
CA PHE A 134 -10.74 -5.18 -6.24
C PHE A 134 -9.50 -6.05 -6.33
N LYS A 135 -9.44 -6.80 -7.43
CA LYS A 135 -8.27 -7.54 -7.85
C LYS A 135 -7.91 -7.19 -9.27
N ALA A 136 -6.65 -6.88 -9.51
CA ALA A 136 -6.14 -6.54 -10.83
C ALA A 136 -4.83 -7.29 -11.09
N ASP A 137 -4.50 -7.47 -12.37
CA ASP A 137 -3.16 -7.84 -12.77
C ASP A 137 -2.17 -6.71 -12.42
N PHE A 138 -1.01 -7.07 -11.89
CA PHE A 138 -0.03 -6.10 -11.40
C PHE A 138 0.45 -5.14 -12.49
N ASP A 139 0.85 -5.65 -13.65
CA ASP A 139 1.44 -4.82 -14.70
C ASP A 139 0.39 -3.86 -15.27
N LYS A 140 -0.83 -4.35 -15.50
CA LYS A 140 -1.95 -3.50 -15.94
C LYS A 140 -2.30 -2.43 -14.90
N TYR A 141 -2.29 -2.78 -13.62
CA TYR A 141 -2.60 -1.84 -12.54
C TYR A 141 -1.53 -0.75 -12.40
N ILE A 142 -0.25 -1.11 -12.42
CA ILE A 142 0.85 -0.14 -12.38
C ILE A 142 0.76 0.81 -13.58
N ASN A 143 0.48 0.29 -14.77
CA ASN A 143 0.29 1.11 -15.96
C ASN A 143 -0.85 2.12 -15.77
N PHE A 144 -2.00 1.63 -15.28
CA PHE A 144 -3.17 2.46 -14.97
C PHE A 144 -2.82 3.57 -13.96
N CYS A 145 -2.22 3.24 -12.81
CA CYS A 145 -1.88 4.23 -11.77
C CYS A 145 -0.92 5.31 -12.28
N VAL A 146 0.06 4.94 -13.11
CA VAL A 146 1.06 5.88 -13.62
C VAL A 146 0.49 6.82 -14.68
N TYR A 147 -0.33 6.31 -15.61
CA TYR A 147 -0.76 7.09 -16.77
C TYR A 147 -2.15 7.70 -16.64
N HIS A 148 -3.06 7.04 -15.93
CA HIS A 148 -4.40 7.55 -15.71
C HIS A 148 -4.43 8.48 -14.49
N ASP A 149 -3.77 8.09 -13.39
CA ASP A 149 -3.86 8.83 -12.12
C ASP A 149 -2.61 9.70 -11.82
N LEU A 150 -1.59 9.65 -12.68
CA LEU A 150 -0.31 10.38 -12.55
C LEU A 150 0.38 10.15 -11.20
N GLN A 151 0.26 8.93 -10.67
CA GLN A 151 0.79 8.58 -9.36
C GLN A 151 2.22 8.05 -9.45
N MET A 152 2.99 8.31 -8.38
CA MET A 152 4.18 7.54 -8.09
C MET A 152 3.80 6.39 -7.17
N VAL A 153 4.25 5.18 -7.50
CA VAL A 153 4.01 3.97 -6.71
C VAL A 153 5.32 3.51 -6.11
N PHE A 154 5.37 3.42 -4.78
CA PHE A 154 6.46 2.79 -4.04
C PHE A 154 6.10 1.32 -3.80
N ASP A 155 6.95 0.41 -4.27
CA ASP A 155 6.79 -1.02 -4.10
C ASP A 155 7.82 -1.55 -3.10
N PHE A 156 7.35 -2.19 -2.04
CA PHE A 156 8.17 -2.87 -1.04
C PHE A 156 7.99 -4.38 -1.14
N GLY A 157 9.03 -5.08 -1.60
CA GLY A 157 9.04 -6.54 -1.68
C GLY A 157 9.46 -7.17 -0.36
N ILE A 158 8.57 -8.00 0.19
CA ILE A 158 8.75 -8.69 1.47
C ILE A 158 9.08 -10.17 1.23
N LYS A 159 10.11 -10.67 1.91
CA LYS A 159 10.41 -12.10 1.96
C LYS A 159 9.75 -12.76 3.16
N LEU A 160 9.03 -13.85 2.91
CA LEU A 160 8.36 -14.65 3.93
C LEU A 160 8.89 -16.09 3.92
N SER A 161 8.87 -16.76 5.08
CA SER A 161 9.01 -18.22 5.08
C SER A 161 7.76 -18.89 4.50
N GLU A 162 7.88 -20.11 4.00
CA GLU A 162 6.75 -20.88 3.47
C GLU A 162 5.57 -20.98 4.45
N LYS A 163 5.88 -21.18 5.74
CA LYS A 163 4.87 -21.23 6.82
C LYS A 163 4.12 -19.91 6.95
N GLN A 164 4.79 -18.78 6.73
CA GLN A 164 4.18 -17.45 6.81
C GLN A 164 3.35 -17.16 5.57
N LEU A 165 3.88 -17.46 4.39
CA LEU A 165 3.17 -17.32 3.12
C LEU A 165 1.88 -18.16 3.12
N ALA A 166 1.92 -19.38 3.66
CA ALA A 166 0.73 -20.22 3.82
C ALA A 166 -0.34 -19.58 4.74
N LYS A 167 0.08 -18.90 5.82
CA LYS A 167 -0.86 -18.17 6.70
C LYS A 167 -1.47 -16.96 6.01
N VAL A 168 -0.69 -16.21 5.24
CA VAL A 168 -1.16 -15.08 4.42
C VAL A 168 -2.20 -15.56 3.41
N ARG A 169 -1.87 -16.60 2.63
CA ARG A 169 -2.80 -17.23 1.66
C ARG A 169 -4.09 -17.68 2.32
N LYS A 170 -4.02 -18.32 3.50
CA LYS A 170 -5.21 -18.71 4.27
C LYS A 170 -6.04 -17.50 4.73
N GLY A 171 -5.38 -16.40 5.09
CA GLY A 171 -6.02 -15.13 5.44
C GLY A 171 -6.81 -14.53 4.28
N ILE A 172 -6.18 -14.45 3.10
CA ILE A 172 -6.81 -13.97 1.86
C ILE A 172 -7.98 -14.87 1.47
N ALA A 173 -7.80 -16.19 1.45
CA ALA A 173 -8.88 -17.13 1.15
C ALA A 173 -10.08 -17.00 2.12
N LYS A 174 -9.84 -16.60 3.38
CA LYS A 174 -10.93 -16.31 4.33
C LYS A 174 -11.69 -15.04 3.95
N LEU A 175 -11.00 -13.99 3.51
CA LEU A 175 -11.64 -12.77 2.99
C LEU A 175 -12.49 -13.10 1.76
N GLU A 176 -11.94 -13.87 0.82
CA GLU A 176 -12.60 -14.25 -0.44
C GLU A 176 -13.91 -15.03 -0.25
N ARG A 177 -14.01 -15.86 0.80
CA ARG A 177 -15.30 -16.53 1.11
C ARG A 177 -16.40 -15.55 1.51
N ASN A 178 -16.03 -14.38 2.04
CA ASN A 178 -16.95 -13.36 2.54
C ASN A 178 -17.22 -12.24 1.52
N ILE A 179 -16.71 -12.33 0.29
CA ILE A 179 -16.99 -11.34 -0.76
C ILE A 179 -17.89 -11.91 -1.84
N THR A 180 -18.64 -11.04 -2.49
CA THR A 180 -19.48 -11.35 -3.66
C THR A 180 -19.08 -10.44 -4.81
N ARG A 181 -19.18 -10.95 -6.04
CA ARG A 181 -18.88 -10.15 -7.22
C ARG A 181 -19.76 -8.90 -7.23
N TRP A 182 -19.13 -7.76 -7.50
CA TRP A 182 -19.78 -6.51 -7.83
C TRP A 182 -19.22 -6.02 -9.16
N LYS A 183 -20.02 -5.31 -9.93
CA LYS A 183 -19.63 -4.81 -11.25
C LYS A 183 -19.72 -3.29 -11.24
N PRO A 184 -18.65 -2.59 -11.66
CA PRO A 184 -18.69 -1.15 -11.89
C PRO A 184 -19.82 -0.74 -12.84
N PRO A 185 -20.32 0.51 -12.75
CA PRO A 185 -21.33 1.03 -13.65
C PRO A 185 -20.99 0.85 -15.14
N TYR A 186 -19.76 1.18 -15.55
CA TYR A 186 -19.35 1.02 -16.94
C TYR A 186 -19.30 -0.45 -17.38
N GLN A 187 -18.80 -1.37 -16.55
CA GLN A 187 -18.85 -2.80 -16.83
C GLN A 187 -20.30 -3.27 -17.10
N LEU A 188 -21.25 -2.85 -16.26
CA LEU A 188 -22.66 -3.19 -16.44
C LEU A 188 -23.24 -2.58 -17.73
N ALA A 189 -22.87 -1.35 -18.06
CA ALA A 189 -23.33 -0.68 -19.27
C ALA A 189 -22.83 -1.40 -20.53
N THR A 190 -21.54 -1.71 -20.62
CA THR A 190 -20.94 -2.42 -21.75
C THR A 190 -21.54 -3.82 -21.95
N GLU A 191 -21.82 -4.54 -20.87
CA GLU A 191 -22.45 -5.87 -20.94
C GLU A 191 -23.92 -5.81 -21.44
N ASN A 192 -24.63 -4.71 -21.20
CA ASN A 192 -26.00 -4.50 -21.65
C ASN A 192 -26.08 -3.82 -23.03
N SER A 193 -25.08 -3.02 -23.39
CA SER A 193 -25.00 -2.25 -24.63
C SER A 193 -23.53 -2.02 -25.03
N PRO A 194 -23.05 -2.63 -26.14
CA PRO A 194 -21.66 -2.50 -26.59
C PRO A 194 -21.25 -1.10 -27.05
N ILE A 195 -22.18 -0.14 -27.11
CA ILE A 195 -21.94 1.26 -27.53
C ILE A 195 -21.82 2.22 -26.35
N ALA A 196 -21.79 1.73 -25.11
CA ALA A 196 -21.56 2.57 -23.94
C ALA A 196 -20.19 3.27 -24.03
N ASP A 197 -20.17 4.59 -23.85
CA ASP A 197 -18.95 5.38 -23.84
C ASP A 197 -18.45 5.53 -22.39
N ILE A 198 -17.16 5.29 -22.15
CA ILE A 198 -16.54 5.51 -20.85
C ILE A 198 -16.67 6.97 -20.39
N ALA A 199 -16.77 7.93 -21.32
CA ALA A 199 -16.95 9.34 -21.01
C ALA A 199 -18.24 9.65 -20.22
N ASP A 200 -19.23 8.75 -20.25
CA ASP A 200 -20.48 8.88 -19.51
C ASP A 200 -20.34 8.46 -18.03
N PHE A 201 -19.17 7.96 -17.61
CA PHE A 201 -18.93 7.42 -16.27
C PHE A 201 -17.81 8.18 -15.56
N ASP A 202 -18.16 8.85 -14.47
CA ASP A 202 -17.25 9.73 -13.71
C ASP A 202 -16.76 9.10 -12.40
N ASP A 203 -16.79 7.76 -12.32
CA ASP A 203 -16.39 6.99 -11.15
C ASP A 203 -15.06 6.23 -11.38
N TYR A 204 -14.26 6.12 -10.33
CA TYR A 204 -12.93 5.51 -10.39
C TYR A 204 -12.95 4.05 -10.85
N CYS A 205 -13.95 3.26 -10.40
CA CYS A 205 -13.97 1.83 -10.67
C CYS A 205 -14.31 1.52 -12.13
N SER A 206 -15.07 2.38 -12.80
CA SER A 206 -15.31 2.34 -14.25
C SER A 206 -14.02 2.58 -15.05
N SER A 207 -13.26 3.63 -14.74
CA SER A 207 -11.95 3.88 -15.37
C SER A 207 -10.96 2.74 -15.13
N LEU A 208 -10.86 2.27 -13.87
CA LEU A 208 -9.98 1.16 -13.51
C LEU A 208 -10.37 -0.12 -14.24
N TRP A 209 -11.66 -0.44 -14.34
CA TRP A 209 -12.11 -1.61 -15.11
C TRP A 209 -11.79 -1.48 -16.60
N ASN A 210 -11.95 -0.30 -17.18
CA ASN A 210 -11.63 -0.07 -18.60
C ASN A 210 -10.13 -0.28 -18.87
N GLY A 211 -9.25 0.22 -18.00
CA GLY A 211 -7.81 0.10 -18.19
C GLY A 211 -7.20 -1.25 -17.80
N THR A 212 -7.85 -2.03 -16.92
CA THR A 212 -7.22 -3.22 -16.32
C THR A 212 -8.07 -4.50 -16.39
N HIS A 213 -9.35 -4.38 -16.69
CA HIS A 213 -10.37 -5.41 -16.49
C HIS A 213 -10.39 -5.98 -15.06
N ALA A 214 -10.13 -5.12 -14.07
CA ALA A 214 -10.14 -5.49 -12.66
C ALA A 214 -11.45 -6.15 -12.23
N HIS A 215 -11.31 -6.99 -11.21
CA HIS A 215 -12.40 -7.74 -10.62
C HIS A 215 -12.83 -7.14 -9.30
N PHE A 216 -14.05 -6.63 -9.22
CA PHE A 216 -14.56 -5.94 -8.03
C PHE A 216 -15.50 -6.80 -7.19
N TYR A 217 -15.49 -6.57 -5.89
CA TYR A 217 -16.25 -7.35 -4.92
C TYR A 217 -16.70 -6.51 -3.73
N LYS A 218 -17.91 -6.80 -3.25
CA LYS A 218 -18.43 -6.27 -1.97
C LYS A 218 -18.38 -7.33 -0.89
N PHE A 219 -18.18 -6.92 0.35
CA PHE A 219 -18.23 -7.82 1.50
C PHE A 219 -19.67 -8.11 1.93
N LYS A 220 -19.97 -9.39 2.16
CA LYS A 220 -21.30 -9.84 2.61
C LYS A 220 -21.57 -9.42 4.06
N SER A 221 -20.54 -9.41 4.91
CA SER A 221 -20.64 -9.17 6.34
C SER A 221 -19.31 -8.70 6.96
N GLY A 222 -19.35 -8.30 8.24
CA GLY A 222 -18.16 -7.98 9.03
C GLY A 222 -17.61 -6.57 8.80
N ARG A 223 -16.45 -6.29 9.41
CA ARG A 223 -15.88 -4.93 9.48
C ARG A 223 -15.59 -4.33 8.10
N PHE A 224 -15.10 -5.12 7.16
CA PHE A 224 -14.80 -4.69 5.79
C PHE A 224 -16.04 -4.43 4.91
N LYS A 225 -17.26 -4.63 5.43
CA LYS A 225 -18.48 -4.22 4.71
C LYS A 225 -18.58 -2.70 4.57
N THR A 226 -18.03 -1.96 5.53
CA THR A 226 -18.05 -0.49 5.52
C THR A 226 -16.63 0.03 5.48
N TYR A 227 -16.32 0.80 4.45
CA TYR A 227 -15.11 1.59 4.42
C TYR A 227 -15.26 2.80 5.34
N PHE A 228 -14.24 3.05 6.15
CA PHE A 228 -14.11 4.30 6.88
C PHE A 228 -12.64 4.69 6.95
N VAL A 229 -12.31 5.85 6.37
CA VAL A 229 -10.93 6.35 6.23
C VAL A 229 -10.16 6.36 7.55
N MET A 230 -10.82 6.61 8.67
CA MET A 230 -10.18 6.70 10.00
C MET A 230 -10.05 5.35 10.73
N SER A 231 -10.64 4.25 10.23
CA SER A 231 -10.62 2.98 10.97
C SER A 231 -10.58 1.71 10.15
N THR A 232 -11.36 1.59 9.08
CA THR A 232 -11.43 0.40 8.23
C THR A 232 -11.15 0.86 6.81
N ASN A 233 -9.86 1.06 6.55
CA ASN A 233 -9.33 1.62 5.32
C ASN A 233 -8.40 0.62 4.61
N CYS A 234 -7.77 1.05 3.53
CA CYS A 234 -6.84 0.25 2.72
C CYS A 234 -5.69 -0.33 3.55
N VAL A 235 -5.08 0.50 4.40
CA VAL A 235 -3.96 0.12 5.27
C VAL A 235 -4.38 -0.94 6.29
N PHE A 236 -5.58 -0.82 6.86
CA PHE A 236 -6.11 -1.83 7.78
C PHE A 236 -6.31 -3.19 7.07
N LEU A 237 -6.71 -3.22 5.80
CA LEU A 237 -6.78 -4.48 5.05
C LEU A 237 -5.37 -5.06 4.82
N ALA A 238 -4.43 -4.25 4.37
CA ALA A 238 -3.05 -4.67 4.14
C ALA A 238 -2.44 -5.27 5.43
N ASP A 239 -2.62 -4.59 6.56
CA ASP A 239 -2.17 -5.07 7.87
C ASP A 239 -2.90 -6.33 8.33
N TYR A 240 -4.22 -6.40 8.12
CA TYR A 240 -4.99 -7.61 8.43
C TYR A 240 -4.47 -8.85 7.67
N ILE A 241 -4.02 -8.67 6.43
CA ILE A 241 -3.44 -9.73 5.59
C ILE A 241 -2.02 -10.06 6.07
N LEU A 242 -1.15 -9.06 6.17
CA LEU A 242 0.26 -9.26 6.52
C LEU A 242 0.44 -9.77 7.95
N SER A 243 -0.34 -9.29 8.92
CA SER A 243 -0.29 -9.76 10.31
C SER A 243 -0.47 -11.28 10.44
N LYS A 244 -1.06 -11.96 9.45
CA LYS A 244 -1.14 -13.44 9.44
C LYS A 244 0.22 -14.10 9.31
N ALA A 245 1.21 -13.44 8.70
CA ALA A 245 2.60 -13.86 8.69
C ALA A 245 3.28 -13.73 10.08
N GLY A 246 2.57 -13.18 11.08
CA GLY A 246 3.12 -12.90 12.40
C GLY A 246 3.99 -11.63 12.43
N THR A 247 3.85 -10.78 11.42
CA THR A 247 4.61 -9.53 11.28
C THR A 247 4.10 -8.41 12.19
N ASP A 248 2.88 -8.53 12.77
CA ASP A 248 2.22 -7.54 13.65
C ASP A 248 2.78 -6.10 13.42
N ILE A 249 2.63 -5.60 12.19
CA ILE A 249 3.40 -4.46 11.64
C ILE A 249 3.07 -3.18 12.40
N VAL A 250 1.79 -2.97 12.75
CA VAL A 250 1.36 -1.82 13.54
C VAL A 250 0.56 -2.28 14.76
N LYS A 251 1.23 -2.35 15.91
CA LYS A 251 0.57 -2.41 17.23
C LYS A 251 0.35 -1.03 17.84
N THR A 252 0.10 -0.02 17.01
CA THR A 252 -0.26 1.30 17.54
C THR A 252 -1.77 1.36 17.70
N ALA A 253 -2.23 1.61 18.93
CA ALA A 253 -3.62 2.00 19.18
C ALA A 253 -3.86 3.35 18.49
N GLY A 254 -4.63 3.36 17.39
CA GLY A 254 -4.92 4.59 16.66
C GLY A 254 -5.37 4.38 15.20
N ILE A 255 -5.46 5.49 14.49
CA ILE A 255 -5.67 5.55 13.03
C ILE A 255 -4.35 5.11 12.38
N ILE A 256 -4.41 4.28 11.33
CA ILE A 256 -3.24 3.88 10.56
C ILE A 256 -3.38 4.48 9.17
N THR A 257 -2.37 5.23 8.75
CA THR A 257 -2.30 5.94 7.47
C THR A 257 -1.31 5.26 6.51
N PRO A 258 -1.43 5.48 5.20
CA PRO A 258 -0.45 5.00 4.23
C PRO A 258 0.96 5.50 4.53
N GLY A 259 1.08 6.71 5.09
CA GLY A 259 2.36 7.25 5.57
C GLY A 259 2.99 6.49 6.73
N ASP A 260 2.19 5.98 7.68
CA ASP A 260 2.71 5.10 8.73
C ASP A 260 3.26 3.80 8.15
N TYR A 261 2.54 3.22 7.18
CA TYR A 261 2.96 1.99 6.51
C TYR A 261 4.20 2.23 5.66
N TYR A 262 4.30 3.38 5.00
CA TYR A 262 5.49 3.79 4.25
C TYR A 262 6.71 3.88 5.16
N ASP A 263 6.63 4.65 6.25
CA ASP A 263 7.74 4.78 7.20
C ASP A 263 8.17 3.42 7.77
N TYR A 264 7.21 2.56 8.08
CA TYR A 264 7.49 1.20 8.54
C TYR A 264 8.25 0.38 7.49
N MET A 265 7.75 0.31 6.26
CA MET A 265 8.36 -0.48 5.19
C MET A 265 9.75 0.06 4.86
N GLN A 266 9.91 1.38 4.83
CA GLN A 266 11.17 2.05 4.60
C GLN A 266 12.19 1.73 5.70
N SER A 267 11.75 1.68 6.95
CA SER A 267 12.60 1.33 8.09
C SER A 267 12.99 -0.14 8.08
N GLU A 268 12.06 -1.06 7.79
CA GLU A 268 12.40 -2.47 7.59
C GLU A 268 13.36 -2.64 6.40
N TYR A 269 13.21 -1.82 5.37
CA TYR A 269 14.12 -1.76 4.24
C TYR A 269 15.49 -1.14 4.56
N ALA A 270 15.65 -0.37 5.64
CA ALA A 270 16.96 0.07 6.11
C ALA A 270 17.72 -0.99 6.95
N LEU A 271 17.00 -1.94 7.57
CA LEU A 271 17.59 -2.87 8.57
C LEU A 271 18.30 -4.09 7.94
N PRO A 272 19.57 -4.41 8.26
CA PRO A 272 20.31 -5.55 7.69
C PRO A 272 19.65 -6.94 7.80
N GLY A 273 18.69 -7.11 8.73
CA GLY A 273 17.82 -8.30 8.84
C GLY A 273 16.32 -7.97 8.84
N GLY A 274 15.92 -6.91 8.13
CA GLY A 274 14.51 -6.54 7.94
C GLY A 274 13.77 -7.45 6.96
N ILE A 275 12.45 -7.43 7.02
CA ILE A 275 11.59 -8.32 6.21
C ILE A 275 11.46 -7.86 4.75
N VAL A 276 11.68 -6.55 4.51
CA VAL A 276 11.66 -5.93 3.20
C VAL A 276 13.04 -6.08 2.57
N ILE A 277 13.09 -6.74 1.42
CA ILE A 277 14.32 -7.10 0.72
C ILE A 277 14.52 -6.35 -0.59
N THR A 278 13.45 -5.80 -1.17
CA THR A 278 13.50 -4.93 -2.35
C THR A 278 12.65 -3.68 -2.13
N ARG A 279 13.03 -2.61 -2.81
CA ARG A 279 12.24 -1.40 -2.92
C ARG A 279 12.36 -0.88 -4.34
N ASP A 280 11.22 -0.73 -5.00
CA ASP A 280 11.13 -0.22 -6.36
C ASP A 280 10.20 1.00 -6.40
N ILE A 281 10.36 1.81 -7.43
CA ILE A 281 9.54 3.01 -7.67
C ILE A 281 9.00 2.89 -9.09
N TYR A 282 7.69 3.06 -9.27
CA TYR A 282 7.03 3.14 -10.58
C TYR A 282 6.48 4.55 -10.80
N SER A 283 6.70 5.08 -11.99
CA SER A 283 6.35 6.45 -12.38
C SER A 283 6.34 6.61 -13.90
N LYS A 284 5.92 7.79 -14.38
CA LYS A 284 5.95 8.13 -15.82
C LYS A 284 7.35 8.08 -16.45
N TYR A 285 8.40 8.05 -15.64
CA TYR A 285 9.79 8.06 -16.12
C TYR A 285 10.34 6.66 -16.42
N ASN A 286 9.72 5.59 -15.91
CA ASN A 286 10.24 4.22 -16.04
C ASN A 286 9.18 3.15 -16.32
N VAL A 287 7.90 3.49 -16.26
CA VAL A 287 6.84 2.67 -16.87
C VAL A 287 6.66 3.19 -18.29
N SER A 288 6.38 2.31 -19.25
CA SER A 288 5.99 2.69 -20.61
C SER A 288 4.47 2.55 -20.76
N PRO A 289 3.79 3.39 -21.58
CA PRO A 289 2.36 3.23 -21.80
C PRO A 289 2.11 1.85 -22.40
N ALA A 290 1.09 1.14 -21.94
CA ALA A 290 0.68 -0.07 -22.63
C ALA A 290 0.21 0.32 -24.05
N GLU A 291 0.65 -0.42 -25.07
CA GLU A 291 0.06 -0.30 -26.41
C GLU A 291 -1.41 -0.73 -26.30
N THR A 292 -2.32 0.23 -26.41
CA THR A 292 -3.77 0.02 -26.43
C THR A 292 -4.25 -0.50 -27.77
#